data_AF-A0A8H6X669-F1
#
_entry.id   AF-A0A8H6X669-F1
#
_cell.length_a   1.000
_cell.length_b   1.000
_cell.length_c   1.000
_cell.angle_alpha   90.00
_cell.angle_beta   90.00
_cell.angle_gamma   90.00
#
_symmetry.space_group_name_H-M   'P 1'
#
loop_
_entity.id
_entity.type
_entity.pdbx_description
1 polymer ?
#
loop_
_entity_poly.entity_id
_entity_poly.type
_entity_poly.pdbx_seq_one_letter_code
_entity_poly.pdbx_strand_id
1 'polypeptide(L)'
;MTILSSAPRQSELIPILCAVFNFGFCPKELDKLFRLAEGEALLLLRDLHSVLKIQSSEDEISSHHASFVDFLKHPDRSGTFCIDILNNQIPLARSLLQFYAGPFQRNEIRLLSRLISFIVSLPPSGAVAELFPLIASVNPDHIFDPKEYQSRYNDFECIVPWLKKNPSAPADVIQLWEDYAFIFSIDNIRYGESTPSIKHNVSPSPELLCILVSLRLLGHRLLALPTKLDLTWDRSQNCSV
;
A
#
# COMPACT_ATOMS: atom_id res chain seq x y z
N MET A 1 21.76 23.52 -4.48
CA MET A 1 20.77 22.63 -3.84
C MET A 1 21.46 21.81 -2.78
N THR A 2 21.79 22.46 -1.65
CA THR A 2 22.79 21.97 -0.69
C THR A 2 22.19 21.08 0.40
N ILE A 3 20.90 21.23 0.70
CA ILE A 3 20.28 20.63 1.90
C ILE A 3 20.13 19.11 1.78
N LEU A 4 19.64 18.60 0.65
CA LEU A 4 19.52 17.16 0.42
C LEU A 4 20.91 16.50 0.32
N SER A 5 21.86 17.16 -0.35
CA SER A 5 23.24 16.67 -0.47
C SER A 5 24.01 16.68 0.86
N SER A 6 23.61 17.48 1.84
CA SER A 6 24.21 17.50 3.18
C SER A 6 23.55 16.53 4.16
N ALA A 7 22.41 15.93 3.80
CA ALA A 7 21.71 15.02 4.69
C ALA A 7 22.52 13.73 4.90
N PRO A 8 22.72 13.28 6.15
CA PRO A 8 23.35 11.99 6.41
C PRO A 8 22.46 10.86 5.88
N ARG A 9 23.08 9.74 5.47
CA ARG A 9 22.39 8.50 5.07
C ARG A 9 21.38 8.70 3.92
N GLN A 10 21.81 9.38 2.85
CA GLN A 10 20.98 9.71 1.68
C GLN A 10 20.24 8.51 1.08
N SER A 11 20.87 7.32 1.07
CA SER A 11 20.26 6.08 0.58
C SER A 11 19.01 5.65 1.36
N GLU A 12 18.89 6.06 2.62
CA GLU A 12 17.73 5.79 3.49
C GLU A 12 16.71 6.92 3.44
N LEU A 13 17.16 8.14 3.11
CA LEU A 13 16.30 9.31 3.03
C LEU A 13 15.28 9.21 1.88
N ILE A 14 15.66 8.68 0.71
CA ILE A 14 14.76 8.63 -0.46
C ILE A 14 13.53 7.75 -0.22
N PRO A 15 13.64 6.51 0.29
CA PRO A 15 12.47 5.71 0.64
C PRO A 15 11.55 6.41 1.65
N ILE A 16 12.13 7.12 2.64
CA ILE A 16 11.37 7.88 3.62
C ILE A 16 10.62 9.04 2.96
N LEU A 17 11.27 9.84 2.11
CA LEU A 17 10.63 10.93 1.38
C LEU A 17 9.53 10.40 0.46
N CYS A 18 9.77 9.27 -0.21
CA CYS A 18 8.75 8.59 -1.03
C CYS A 18 7.53 8.23 -0.18
N ALA A 19 7.73 7.66 1.01
CA ALA A 19 6.65 7.29 1.92
C ALA A 19 5.88 8.53 2.41
N VAL A 20 6.58 9.57 2.85
CA VAL A 20 5.98 10.83 3.31
C VAL A 20 5.09 11.44 2.23
N PHE A 21 5.56 11.56 0.99
CA PHE A 21 4.81 12.25 -0.05
C PHE A 21 3.68 11.44 -0.69
N ASN A 22 3.69 10.11 -0.55
CA ASN A 22 2.59 9.27 -1.03
C ASN A 22 1.54 8.99 0.06
N PHE A 23 1.95 8.95 1.34
CA PHE A 23 1.10 8.45 2.42
C PHE A 23 0.92 9.40 3.60
N GLY A 24 1.70 10.49 3.69
CA GLY A 24 1.55 11.43 4.80
C GLY A 24 1.92 10.84 6.16
N PHE A 25 2.93 9.96 6.20
CA PHE A 25 3.33 9.32 7.45
C PHE A 25 3.89 10.32 8.47
N CYS A 26 3.62 10.06 9.75
CA CYS A 26 4.35 10.69 10.85
C CYS A 26 5.69 9.98 11.10
N PRO A 27 6.66 10.61 11.80
CA PRO A 27 7.96 10.00 12.10
C PRO A 27 7.86 8.61 12.76
N LYS A 28 6.93 8.43 13.70
CA LYS A 28 6.74 7.15 14.41
C LYS A 28 6.24 6.03 13.49
N GLU A 29 5.42 6.35 12.50
CA GLU A 29 4.97 5.39 11.49
C GLU A 29 6.11 5.00 10.55
N LEU A 30 6.97 5.96 10.19
CA LEU A 30 8.16 5.70 9.37
C LEU A 30 9.15 4.78 10.09
N ASP A 31 9.38 4.99 11.39
CA ASP A 31 10.24 4.11 12.19
C ASP A 31 9.73 2.66 12.15
N LYS A 32 8.42 2.45 12.29
CA LYS A 32 7.82 1.11 12.18
C LYS A 32 7.93 0.54 10.78
N LEU A 33 7.55 1.32 9.76
CA LEU A 33 7.50 0.89 8.37
C LEU A 33 8.88 0.46 7.86
N PHE A 34 9.91 1.24 8.17
CA PHE A 34 11.28 0.99 7.76
C PHE A 34 12.13 0.25 8.82
N ARG A 35 11.50 -0.17 9.92
CA ARG A 35 12.14 -0.87 11.05
C ARG A 35 13.39 -0.15 11.56
N LEU A 36 13.25 1.16 11.71
CA LEU A 36 14.28 2.01 12.29
C LEU A 36 14.18 1.98 13.81
N ALA A 37 15.24 2.44 14.48
CA ALA A 37 15.17 2.70 15.92
C ALA A 37 14.17 3.84 16.18
N GLU A 38 13.54 3.85 17.36
CA GLU A 38 12.61 4.92 17.74
C GLU A 38 13.29 6.30 17.65
N GLY A 39 12.67 7.22 16.91
CA GLY A 39 13.17 8.57 16.65
C GLY A 39 14.16 8.69 15.49
N GLU A 40 14.54 7.60 14.84
CA GLU A 40 15.53 7.62 13.77
C GLU A 40 15.00 8.29 12.50
N ALA A 41 13.74 8.08 12.13
CA ALA A 41 13.11 8.80 11.01
C ALA A 41 13.14 10.31 11.25
N LEU A 42 12.92 10.75 12.49
CA LEU A 42 13.02 12.16 12.85
C LEU A 42 14.46 12.67 12.70
N LEU A 43 15.46 11.88 13.10
CA LEU A 43 16.87 12.22 12.92
C LEU A 43 17.26 12.33 11.44
N LEU A 44 16.76 11.44 10.59
CA LEU A 44 16.99 11.48 9.14
C LEU A 44 16.35 12.70 8.47
N LEU A 45 15.20 13.15 8.99
CA LEU A 45 14.45 14.29 8.44
C LEU A 45 14.82 15.64 9.08
N ARG A 46 15.61 15.67 10.17
CA ARG A 46 15.89 16.89 10.94
C ARG A 46 16.54 18.01 10.12
N ASP A 47 17.37 17.64 9.16
CA ASP A 47 18.10 18.59 8.32
C ASP A 47 17.21 19.17 7.20
N LEU A 48 16.00 18.64 7.05
CA LEU A 48 15.00 19.06 6.06
C LEU A 48 13.92 19.99 6.64
N HIS A 49 14.07 20.50 7.86
CA HIS A 49 13.10 21.40 8.52
C HIS A 49 12.79 22.69 7.75
N SER A 50 13.64 23.09 6.81
CA SER A 50 13.40 24.24 5.92
C SER A 50 12.42 23.95 4.79
N VAL A 51 12.22 22.67 4.45
CA VAL A 51 11.34 22.22 3.36
C VAL A 51 10.21 21.32 3.84
N LEU A 52 10.35 20.71 5.02
CA LEU A 52 9.36 19.88 5.69
C LEU A 52 8.91 20.53 7.00
N LYS A 53 7.60 20.49 7.23
CA LYS A 53 6.96 20.83 8.49
C LYS A 53 6.78 19.56 9.31
N ILE A 54 7.50 19.48 10.43
CA ILE A 54 7.41 18.37 11.40
C ILE A 54 7.13 18.98 12.77
N GLN A 55 5.93 18.76 13.31
CA GLN A 55 5.50 19.36 14.59
C GLN A 55 5.80 18.47 15.79
N SER A 56 5.53 17.17 15.67
CA SER A 56 5.86 16.14 16.66
C SER A 56 6.15 14.80 15.98
N SER A 57 6.49 13.78 16.77
CA SER A 57 6.68 12.41 16.28
C SER A 57 5.38 11.73 15.85
N GLU A 58 4.21 12.29 16.20
CA GLU A 58 2.90 11.71 15.94
C GLU A 58 2.12 12.48 14.86
N ASP A 59 2.59 13.67 14.46
CA ASP A 59 1.95 14.50 13.44
C ASP A 59 2.39 14.12 12.02
N GLU A 60 1.45 14.16 11.08
CA GLU A 60 1.70 13.98 9.64
C GLU A 60 2.71 15.00 9.13
N ILE A 61 3.72 14.49 8.42
CA ILE A 61 4.76 15.31 7.82
C ILE A 61 4.21 15.94 6.54
N SER A 62 4.38 17.26 6.41
CA SER A 62 3.94 18.00 5.23
C SER A 62 5.06 18.87 4.65
N SER A 63 5.02 19.16 3.36
CA SER A 63 5.99 20.08 2.74
C SER A 63 5.59 21.54 2.98
N HIS A 64 6.56 22.42 3.24
CA HIS A 64 6.35 23.86 3.23
C HIS A 64 6.02 24.42 1.84
N HIS A 65 6.46 23.74 0.77
CA HIS A 65 6.30 24.18 -0.60
C HIS A 65 5.90 23.00 -1.51
N ALA A 66 4.80 23.15 -2.25
CA ALA A 66 4.36 22.15 -3.24
C ALA A 66 5.44 21.86 -4.30
N SER A 67 6.22 22.88 -4.66
CA SER A 67 7.33 22.76 -5.61
C SER A 67 8.46 21.83 -5.17
N PHE A 68 8.53 21.48 -3.87
CA PHE A 68 9.50 20.51 -3.38
C PHE A 68 9.14 19.09 -3.83
N VAL A 69 7.85 18.74 -3.80
CA VAL A 69 7.37 17.44 -4.29
C VAL A 69 7.58 17.35 -5.79
N ASP A 70 7.26 18.41 -6.53
CA ASP A 70 7.50 18.46 -7.98
C ASP A 70 8.98 18.33 -8.31
N PHE A 71 9.84 19.00 -7.54
CA PHE A 71 11.29 18.89 -7.68
C PHE A 71 11.77 17.44 -7.57
N LEU A 72 11.31 16.69 -6.56
CA LEU A 72 11.70 15.29 -6.34
C LEU A 72 11.19 14.35 -7.43
N LYS A 73 10.19 14.75 -8.23
CA LYS A 73 9.69 13.94 -9.36
C LYS A 73 10.43 14.19 -10.67
N HIS A 74 11.33 15.17 -10.72
CA HIS A 74 12.04 15.54 -11.93
C HIS A 74 13.51 15.08 -11.88
N PRO A 75 13.90 14.06 -12.67
CA PRO A 75 15.25 13.50 -12.62
C PRO A 75 16.33 14.53 -12.98
N ASP A 76 16.08 15.40 -13.96
CA ASP A 76 17.02 16.45 -14.38
C ASP A 76 17.29 17.50 -13.29
N ARG A 77 16.33 17.67 -12.37
CA ARG A 77 16.44 18.64 -11.28
C ARG A 77 17.02 17.99 -10.04
N SER A 78 16.50 16.82 -9.67
CA SER A 78 16.79 16.16 -8.40
C SER A 78 17.93 15.16 -8.43
N GLY A 79 18.37 14.74 -9.62
CA GLY A 79 19.48 13.81 -9.77
C GLY A 79 19.24 12.53 -8.97
N THR A 80 20.16 12.23 -8.05
CA THR A 80 20.09 11.05 -7.18
C THR A 80 18.95 11.11 -6.15
N PHE A 81 18.31 12.26 -5.97
CA PHE A 81 17.16 12.42 -5.07
C PHE A 81 15.81 12.26 -5.78
N CYS A 82 15.82 11.88 -7.07
CA CYS A 82 14.59 11.65 -7.80
C CYS A 82 13.82 10.48 -7.18
N ILE A 83 12.54 10.71 -6.88
CA ILE A 83 11.59 9.67 -6.50
C ILE A 83 10.99 9.13 -7.80
N ASP A 84 11.45 7.97 -8.22
CA ASP A 84 10.93 7.28 -9.38
C ASP A 84 10.20 5.97 -9.02
N ILE A 85 9.44 5.48 -10.00
CA ILE A 85 8.57 4.32 -9.82
C ILE A 85 9.39 3.06 -9.50
N LEU A 86 10.45 2.80 -10.27
CA LEU A 86 11.17 1.54 -10.23
C LEU A 86 12.09 1.42 -9.01
N ASN A 87 12.78 2.51 -8.67
CA ASN A 87 13.79 2.55 -7.64
C ASN A 87 13.22 2.85 -6.25
N ASN A 88 12.04 3.47 -6.16
CA ASN A 88 11.51 3.94 -4.87
C ASN A 88 10.08 3.47 -4.60
N GLN A 89 9.18 3.56 -5.59
CA GLN A 89 7.77 3.22 -5.35
C GLN A 89 7.53 1.71 -5.21
N ILE A 90 8.18 0.88 -6.03
CA ILE A 90 8.07 -0.59 -5.92
C ILE A 90 8.63 -1.09 -4.57
N PRO A 91 9.85 -0.71 -4.15
CA PRO A 91 10.34 -1.06 -2.82
C PRO A 91 9.44 -0.55 -1.69
N LEU A 92 8.86 0.65 -1.81
CA LEU A 92 7.89 1.16 -0.85
C LEU A 92 6.61 0.31 -0.82
N ALA A 93 6.05 -0.03 -1.98
CA ALA A 93 4.88 -0.90 -2.10
C ALA A 93 5.15 -2.26 -1.44
N ARG A 94 6.34 -2.81 -1.68
CA ARG A 94 6.80 -4.05 -1.04
C ARG A 94 6.82 -3.93 0.48
N SER A 95 7.44 -2.89 1.03
CA SER A 95 7.49 -2.66 2.48
C SER A 95 6.11 -2.50 3.09
N LEU A 96 5.22 -1.75 2.44
CA LEU A 96 3.84 -1.56 2.90
C LEU A 96 3.06 -2.87 2.85
N LEU A 97 3.13 -3.61 1.76
CA LEU A 97 2.47 -4.90 1.65
C LEU A 97 3.00 -5.91 2.67
N GLN A 98 4.31 -5.95 2.92
CA GLN A 98 4.89 -6.79 3.99
C GLN A 98 4.40 -6.38 5.37
N PHE A 99 4.29 -5.07 5.61
CA PHE A 99 3.74 -4.53 6.85
C PHE A 99 2.28 -4.99 7.07
N TYR A 100 1.46 -4.96 6.01
CA TYR A 100 0.05 -5.39 6.07
C TYR A 100 -0.18 -6.89 5.96
N ALA A 101 0.77 -7.65 5.42
CA ALA A 101 0.76 -9.11 5.40
C ALA A 101 1.10 -9.73 6.77
N GLY A 102 1.67 -8.94 7.68
CA GLY A 102 2.01 -9.36 9.04
C GLY A 102 0.79 -9.58 9.95
N PRO A 103 1.01 -10.08 11.18
CA PRO A 103 -0.05 -10.20 12.18
C PRO A 103 -0.66 -8.82 12.47
N PHE A 104 -1.98 -8.73 12.25
CA PHE A 104 -2.75 -7.48 12.28
C PHE A 104 -2.57 -6.66 13.56
N GLN A 105 -2.18 -5.40 13.40
CA GLN A 105 -2.28 -4.40 14.46
C GLN A 105 -3.50 -3.51 14.17
N ARG A 106 -4.53 -3.57 15.04
CA ARG A 106 -5.82 -2.86 14.89
C ARG A 106 -5.71 -1.35 14.66
N ASN A 107 -4.58 -0.72 14.98
CA ASN A 107 -4.45 0.73 15.00
C ASN A 107 -4.02 1.32 13.64
N GLU A 108 -3.82 0.50 12.60
CA GLU A 108 -3.12 0.91 11.37
C GLU A 108 -4.02 0.89 10.11
N ILE A 109 -5.34 0.92 10.33
CA ILE A 109 -6.39 0.82 9.29
C ILE A 109 -6.37 1.99 8.29
N ARG A 110 -5.87 3.17 8.68
CA ARG A 110 -5.96 4.42 7.88
C ARG A 110 -5.21 4.41 6.55
N LEU A 111 -4.15 3.61 6.42
CA LEU A 111 -3.25 3.74 5.26
C LEU A 111 -3.57 2.74 4.15
N LEU A 112 -4.55 1.88 4.38
CA LEU A 112 -4.81 0.75 3.50
C LEU A 112 -5.53 1.16 2.20
N SER A 113 -6.46 2.11 2.25
CA SER A 113 -7.05 2.70 1.03
C SER A 113 -6.00 3.46 0.20
N ARG A 114 -5.13 4.22 0.87
CA ARG A 114 -3.96 4.87 0.26
C ARG A 114 -3.04 3.83 -0.37
N LEU A 115 -2.86 2.66 0.24
CA LEU A 115 -2.04 1.58 -0.28
C LEU A 115 -2.62 1.00 -1.57
N ILE A 116 -3.93 0.72 -1.62
CA ILE A 116 -4.56 0.21 -2.84
C ILE A 116 -4.46 1.24 -3.96
N SER A 117 -4.79 2.50 -3.67
CA SER A 117 -4.63 3.60 -4.64
C SER A 117 -3.19 3.71 -5.15
N PHE A 118 -2.21 3.55 -4.27
CA PHE A 118 -0.79 3.57 -4.62
C PHE A 118 -0.40 2.36 -5.49
N ILE A 119 -0.80 1.14 -5.13
CA ILE A 119 -0.53 -0.07 -5.92
C ILE A 119 -1.14 0.05 -7.32
N VAL A 120 -2.40 0.48 -7.42
CA VAL A 120 -3.08 0.63 -8.71
C VAL A 120 -2.46 1.73 -9.58
N SER A 121 -1.79 2.72 -8.96
CA SER A 121 -1.04 3.76 -9.68
C SER A 121 0.26 3.25 -10.31
N LEU A 122 0.76 2.08 -9.88
CA LEU A 122 1.98 1.49 -10.44
C LEU A 122 1.73 1.02 -11.89
N PRO A 123 2.66 1.28 -12.82
CA PRO A 123 2.53 0.87 -14.20
C PRO A 123 2.65 -0.65 -14.31
N PRO A 124 1.86 -1.29 -15.20
CA PRO A 124 1.98 -2.71 -15.43
C PRO A 124 3.36 -3.01 -16.03
N SER A 125 4.21 -3.69 -15.26
CA SER A 125 5.59 -3.95 -15.63
C SER A 125 6.07 -5.26 -15.00
N GLY A 126 7.13 -5.85 -15.55
CA GLY A 126 7.74 -7.05 -14.97
C GLY A 126 8.20 -6.85 -13.52
N ALA A 127 8.58 -5.63 -13.15
CA ALA A 127 9.01 -5.30 -11.79
C ALA A 127 7.87 -5.39 -10.76
N VAL A 128 6.61 -5.19 -11.17
CA VAL A 128 5.44 -5.35 -10.28
C VAL A 128 5.16 -6.82 -9.95
N ALA A 129 5.69 -7.76 -10.74
CA ALA A 129 5.42 -9.18 -10.55
C ALA A 129 5.84 -9.72 -9.18
N GLU A 130 6.87 -9.12 -8.59
CA GLU A 130 7.33 -9.47 -7.23
C GLU A 130 6.30 -9.12 -6.13
N LEU A 131 5.36 -8.22 -6.41
CA LEU A 131 4.37 -7.77 -5.43
C LEU A 131 3.21 -8.75 -5.32
N PHE A 132 2.95 -9.60 -6.33
CA PHE A 132 1.78 -10.47 -6.33
C PHE A 132 1.70 -11.44 -5.15
N PRO A 133 2.78 -12.13 -4.72
CA PRO A 133 2.74 -12.96 -3.52
C PRO A 133 2.36 -12.15 -2.28
N LEU A 134 2.83 -10.90 -2.19
CA LEU A 134 2.52 -10.02 -1.06
C LEU A 134 1.07 -9.51 -1.13
N ILE A 135 0.58 -9.13 -2.31
CA ILE A 135 -0.82 -8.76 -2.56
C ILE A 135 -1.77 -9.92 -2.21
N ALA A 136 -1.37 -11.16 -2.49
CA ALA A 136 -2.13 -12.35 -2.10
C ALA A 136 -2.15 -12.57 -0.58
N SER A 137 -1.07 -12.19 0.11
CA SER A 137 -0.92 -12.36 1.56
C SER A 137 -1.57 -11.24 2.39
N VAL A 138 -1.83 -10.08 1.80
CA VAL A 138 -2.60 -9.02 2.47
C VAL A 138 -4.00 -9.55 2.70
N ASN A 139 -4.38 -9.71 3.96
CA ASN A 139 -5.73 -10.11 4.32
C ASN A 139 -6.68 -8.91 4.13
N PRO A 140 -7.60 -8.96 3.16
CA PRO A 140 -8.55 -7.88 2.90
C PRO A 140 -9.52 -7.63 4.06
N ASP A 141 -9.63 -8.53 5.04
CA ASP A 141 -10.36 -8.24 6.28
C ASP A 141 -9.78 -7.06 7.06
N HIS A 142 -8.52 -6.73 6.85
CA HIS A 142 -7.91 -5.52 7.40
C HIS A 142 -8.38 -4.26 6.66
N ILE A 143 -8.86 -4.42 5.42
CA ILE A 143 -9.51 -3.37 4.61
C ILE A 143 -10.94 -3.14 5.11
N PHE A 144 -11.59 -4.18 5.62
CA PHE A 144 -12.98 -4.13 6.09
C PHE A 144 -13.10 -3.61 7.53
N ASP A 145 -12.96 -2.29 7.73
CA ASP A 145 -13.62 -1.65 8.86
C ASP A 145 -15.09 -1.40 8.45
N PRO A 146 -16.08 -2.06 9.09
CA PRO A 146 -17.49 -1.83 8.80
C PRO A 146 -17.92 -0.36 8.89
N LYS A 147 -17.17 0.47 9.62
CA LYS A 147 -17.44 1.90 9.76
C LYS A 147 -16.96 2.73 8.57
N GLU A 148 -16.00 2.22 7.80
CA GLU A 148 -15.46 2.90 6.60
C GLU A 148 -15.83 2.16 5.31
N TYR A 149 -16.84 1.28 5.39
CA TYR A 149 -17.25 0.39 4.32
C TYR A 149 -17.41 1.14 2.98
N GLN A 150 -18.18 2.22 3.00
CA GLN A 150 -18.59 2.91 1.79
C GLN A 150 -17.48 3.65 1.03
N SER A 151 -16.51 4.24 1.74
CA SER A 151 -15.41 4.94 1.07
C SER A 151 -14.44 3.98 0.38
N ARG A 152 -14.40 2.72 0.82
CA ARG A 152 -13.42 1.71 0.40
C ARG A 152 -13.90 0.80 -0.73
N TYR A 153 -15.17 0.87 -1.13
CA TYR A 153 -15.66 0.10 -2.29
C TYR A 153 -14.87 0.38 -3.56
N ASN A 154 -14.57 1.67 -3.79
CA ASN A 154 -13.82 2.13 -4.95
C ASN A 154 -12.43 1.50 -5.03
N ASP A 155 -11.81 1.15 -3.90
CA ASP A 155 -10.49 0.53 -3.87
C ASP A 155 -10.52 -0.88 -4.51
N PHE A 156 -11.56 -1.67 -4.25
CA PHE A 156 -11.74 -3.00 -4.85
C PHE A 156 -12.09 -2.93 -6.33
N GLU A 157 -12.92 -1.96 -6.71
CA GLU A 157 -13.23 -1.72 -8.12
C GLU A 157 -11.99 -1.31 -8.92
N CYS A 158 -10.97 -0.74 -8.27
CA CYS A 158 -9.72 -0.35 -8.92
C CYS A 158 -8.70 -1.50 -9.02
N ILE A 159 -8.56 -2.33 -7.97
CA ILE A 159 -7.49 -3.33 -7.92
C ILE A 159 -7.73 -4.51 -8.88
N VAL A 160 -8.96 -4.99 -9.04
CA VAL A 160 -9.24 -6.13 -9.93
C VAL A 160 -8.95 -5.81 -11.40
N PRO A 161 -9.42 -4.68 -11.97
CA PRO A 161 -9.04 -4.27 -13.33
C PRO A 161 -7.54 -4.05 -13.47
N TRP A 162 -6.87 -3.52 -12.45
CA TRP A 162 -5.42 -3.35 -12.46
C TRP A 162 -4.70 -4.70 -12.51
N LEU A 163 -5.08 -5.67 -11.67
CA LEU A 163 -4.52 -7.02 -11.71
C LEU A 163 -4.71 -7.68 -13.08
N LYS A 164 -5.90 -7.56 -13.68
CA LYS A 164 -6.18 -8.11 -15.03
C LYS A 164 -5.39 -7.45 -16.15
N LYS A 165 -5.01 -6.17 -16.00
CA LYS A 165 -4.15 -5.46 -16.97
C LYS A 165 -2.69 -5.88 -16.85
N ASN A 166 -2.28 -6.49 -15.74
CA ASN A 166 -0.93 -6.97 -15.54
C ASN A 166 -0.77 -8.38 -16.12
N PRO A 167 0.02 -8.59 -17.19
CA PRO A 167 0.13 -9.90 -17.84
C PRO A 167 0.79 -10.96 -16.95
N SER A 168 1.56 -10.54 -15.94
CA SER A 168 2.23 -11.41 -14.98
C SER A 168 1.39 -11.74 -13.75
N ALA A 169 0.16 -11.20 -13.63
CA ALA A 169 -0.68 -11.43 -12.46
C ALA A 169 -1.17 -12.88 -12.40
N PRO A 170 -0.94 -13.61 -11.30
CA PRO A 170 -1.44 -14.98 -11.14
C PRO A 170 -2.97 -15.02 -11.14
N ALA A 171 -3.55 -16.02 -11.81
CA ALA A 171 -5.01 -16.15 -11.93
C ALA A 171 -5.71 -16.37 -10.58
N ASP A 172 -5.05 -17.06 -9.65
CA ASP A 172 -5.52 -17.27 -8.28
C ASP A 172 -5.53 -15.98 -7.46
N VAL A 173 -4.55 -15.09 -7.66
CA VAL A 173 -4.55 -13.75 -7.06
C VAL A 173 -5.68 -12.90 -7.63
N ILE A 174 -5.90 -12.93 -8.94
CA ILE A 174 -7.05 -12.22 -9.56
C ILE A 174 -8.37 -12.74 -8.96
N GLN A 175 -8.56 -14.06 -8.93
CA GLN A 175 -9.77 -14.68 -8.39
C GLN A 175 -9.99 -14.34 -6.91
N LEU A 176 -8.93 -14.34 -6.10
CA LEU A 176 -9.00 -13.96 -4.69
C LEU A 176 -9.60 -12.56 -4.52
N TRP A 177 -9.11 -11.58 -5.28
CA TRP A 177 -9.58 -10.21 -5.18
C TRP A 177 -10.97 -10.00 -5.82
N GLU A 178 -11.32 -10.78 -6.85
CA GLU A 178 -12.69 -10.84 -7.37
C GLU A 178 -13.68 -11.37 -6.34
N ASP A 179 -13.30 -12.43 -5.61
CA ASP A 179 -14.10 -13.02 -4.55
C ASP A 179 -14.36 -12.00 -3.42
N TYR A 180 -13.36 -11.19 -3.06
CA TYR A 180 -13.53 -10.08 -2.12
C TYR A 180 -14.43 -8.97 -2.65
N ALA A 181 -14.22 -8.52 -3.89
CA ALA A 181 -15.07 -7.50 -4.51
C ALA A 181 -16.54 -7.98 -4.59
N PHE A 182 -16.75 -9.27 -4.85
CA PHE A 182 -18.07 -9.87 -4.90
C PHE A 182 -18.75 -9.92 -3.53
N ILE A 183 -18.08 -10.42 -2.48
CA ILE A 183 -18.63 -10.37 -1.10
C ILE A 183 -19.03 -8.95 -0.77
N PHE A 184 -18.16 -8.00 -1.10
CA PHE A 184 -18.40 -6.60 -0.77
C PHE A 184 -19.66 -6.07 -1.46
N SER A 185 -19.86 -6.41 -2.73
CA SER A 185 -21.05 -6.00 -3.49
C SER A 185 -22.36 -6.53 -2.88
N ILE A 186 -22.35 -7.73 -2.30
CA ILE A 186 -23.54 -8.30 -1.64
C ILE A 186 -23.87 -7.55 -0.35
N ASP A 187 -22.85 -7.26 0.46
CA ASP A 187 -23.06 -6.56 1.72
C ASP A 187 -23.59 -5.13 1.49
N ASN A 188 -23.14 -4.43 0.43
CA ASN A 188 -23.75 -3.17 0.01
C ASN A 188 -25.26 -3.28 -0.30
N ILE A 189 -25.67 -4.37 -0.97
CA ILE A 189 -27.09 -4.63 -1.25
C ILE A 189 -27.88 -4.87 0.05
N ARG A 190 -27.29 -5.55 1.04
CA ARG A 190 -27.94 -5.85 2.33
C ARG A 190 -28.13 -4.62 3.21
N TYR A 191 -27.17 -3.70 3.22
CA TYR A 191 -27.21 -2.52 4.09
C TYR A 191 -27.95 -1.31 3.50
N GLY A 192 -28.66 -1.50 2.38
CA GLY A 192 -29.79 -0.64 2.02
C GLY A 192 -29.49 0.51 1.07
N GLU A 193 -28.47 0.39 0.22
CA GLU A 193 -28.33 1.31 -0.92
C GLU A 193 -28.99 0.76 -2.18
N SER A 194 -29.81 1.61 -2.80
CA SER A 194 -30.48 1.33 -4.06
C SER A 194 -29.47 1.35 -5.20
N THR A 195 -28.81 0.22 -5.44
CA THR A 195 -27.99 0.02 -6.64
C THR A 195 -28.89 -0.15 -7.89
N PRO A 196 -28.42 0.24 -9.08
CA PRO A 196 -29.21 0.22 -10.30
C PRO A 196 -29.64 -1.22 -10.63
N SER A 197 -30.94 -1.36 -10.94
CA SER A 197 -31.66 -2.59 -11.24
C SER A 197 -30.85 -3.65 -12.00
N ILE A 198 -30.28 -4.61 -11.26
CA ILE A 198 -29.81 -5.88 -11.82
C ILE A 198 -31.05 -6.77 -11.99
N LYS A 199 -31.48 -6.98 -13.23
CA LYS A 199 -32.59 -7.88 -13.57
C LYS A 199 -32.15 -9.33 -13.35
N HIS A 200 -32.59 -9.97 -12.27
CA HIS A 200 -32.23 -11.36 -11.96
C HIS A 200 -33.17 -12.38 -12.62
N ASN A 201 -32.61 -13.19 -13.51
CA ASN A 201 -33.04 -14.58 -13.73
C ASN A 201 -32.48 -15.44 -12.60
N VAL A 202 -33.26 -16.43 -12.15
CA VAL A 202 -33.02 -17.40 -11.06
C VAL A 202 -31.53 -17.58 -10.70
N SER A 203 -31.08 -16.81 -9.71
CA SER A 203 -29.73 -16.87 -9.15
C SER A 203 -29.82 -17.44 -7.73
N PRO A 204 -28.85 -18.25 -7.26
CA PRO A 204 -28.80 -18.72 -5.88
C PRO A 204 -28.94 -17.57 -4.88
N SER A 205 -29.52 -17.85 -3.70
CA SER A 205 -29.73 -16.80 -2.70
C SER A 205 -28.38 -16.14 -2.36
N PRO A 206 -28.33 -14.82 -2.20
CA PRO A 206 -27.10 -14.11 -1.87
C PRO A 206 -26.38 -14.69 -0.63
N GLU A 207 -27.12 -15.31 0.30
CA GLU A 207 -26.52 -15.96 1.48
C GLU A 207 -25.70 -17.20 1.13
N LEU A 208 -26.19 -18.05 0.23
CA LEU A 208 -25.44 -19.23 -0.21
C LEU A 208 -24.18 -18.82 -0.97
N LEU A 209 -24.26 -17.77 -1.79
CA LEU A 209 -23.10 -17.22 -2.48
C LEU A 209 -22.07 -16.66 -1.49
N CYS A 210 -22.49 -15.86 -0.50
CA CYS A 210 -21.59 -15.38 0.56
C CYS A 210 -20.91 -16.53 1.31
N ILE A 211 -21.64 -17.59 1.66
CA ILE A 211 -21.07 -18.74 2.37
C ILE A 211 -20.02 -19.44 1.51
N LEU A 212 -20.32 -19.70 0.23
CA LEU A 212 -19.39 -20.37 -0.68
C LEU A 212 -18.12 -19.56 -0.89
N VAL A 213 -18.23 -18.26 -1.07
CA VAL A 213 -17.07 -17.38 -1.24
C VAL A 213 -16.29 -17.26 0.09
N SER A 214 -16.96 -17.15 1.23
CA SER A 214 -16.30 -17.12 2.54
C SER A 214 -15.52 -18.40 2.83
N LEU A 215 -16.07 -19.57 2.47
CA LEU A 215 -15.38 -20.85 2.59
C LEU A 215 -14.16 -20.93 1.66
N ARG A 216 -14.26 -20.40 0.43
CA ARG A 216 -13.12 -20.33 -0.49
C ARG A 216 -12.02 -19.40 0.05
N LEU A 217 -12.37 -18.22 0.55
CA LEU A 217 -11.41 -17.31 1.20
C LEU A 217 -10.75 -17.96 2.41
N LEU A 218 -11.50 -18.70 3.22
CA LEU A 218 -10.95 -19.47 4.33
C LEU A 218 -9.95 -20.51 3.83
N GLY A 219 -10.25 -21.20 2.73
CA GLY A 219 -9.32 -22.11 2.05
C GLY A 219 -8.01 -21.44 1.63
N HIS A 220 -8.09 -20.27 0.98
CA HIS A 220 -6.91 -19.48 0.61
C HIS A 220 -6.06 -19.10 1.83
N ARG A 221 -6.70 -18.69 2.93
CA ARG A 221 -6.00 -18.33 4.18
C ARG A 221 -5.26 -19.49 4.81
N LEU A 222 -5.90 -20.66 4.86
CA LEU A 222 -5.29 -21.86 5.43
C LEU A 222 -4.07 -22.32 4.62
N LEU A 223 -4.09 -22.10 3.31
CA LEU A 223 -2.97 -22.40 2.42
C LEU A 223 -1.88 -21.32 2.45
N ALA A 224 -2.24 -20.07 2.74
CA ALA A 224 -1.32 -18.93 2.78
C ALA A 224 -0.59 -18.75 4.12
N LEU A 225 -0.85 -19.58 5.14
CA LEU A 225 -0.13 -19.52 6.42
C LEU A 225 1.37 -19.74 6.20
N PRO A 226 2.23 -18.73 6.46
CA PRO A 226 3.63 -18.84 6.08
C PRO A 226 4.38 -19.82 6.99
N THR A 227 5.01 -20.81 6.38
CA THR A 227 6.15 -21.52 6.98
C THR A 227 7.37 -20.60 6.94
N LYS A 228 7.46 -19.65 7.89
CA LYS A 228 8.55 -18.66 8.04
C LYS A 228 8.87 -17.84 6.77
N LEU A 229 8.28 -16.65 6.63
CA LEU A 229 8.82 -15.61 5.77
C LEU A 229 10.05 -14.98 6.46
N ASP A 230 11.20 -15.03 5.79
CA ASP A 230 12.39 -14.30 6.23
C ASP A 230 12.22 -12.83 5.83
N LEU A 231 11.93 -11.99 6.81
CA LEU A 231 11.39 -10.65 6.60
C LEU A 231 12.46 -9.55 6.57
N THR A 232 13.76 -9.86 6.51
CA THR A 232 14.80 -8.83 6.64
C THR A 232 14.78 -7.83 5.48
N TRP A 233 14.59 -6.54 5.79
CA TRP A 233 14.90 -5.45 4.86
C TRP A 233 16.42 -5.42 4.66
N ASP A 234 16.86 -5.89 3.49
CA ASP A 234 18.28 -5.96 3.16
C ASP A 234 18.80 -4.55 2.84
N ARG A 235 19.50 -3.94 3.80
CA ARG A 235 20.13 -2.62 3.65
C ARG A 235 21.16 -2.60 2.52
N SER A 236 21.60 -3.75 2.00
CA SER A 236 22.69 -3.84 1.02
C SER A 236 22.25 -3.69 -0.45
N GLN A 237 20.95 -3.78 -0.77
CA GLN A 237 20.50 -3.80 -2.17
C GLN A 237 20.45 -2.44 -2.89
N ASN A 238 20.72 -1.32 -2.20
CA ASN A 238 20.71 0.02 -2.81
C ASN A 238 22.12 0.60 -3.05
N CYS A 239 23.18 -0.20 -2.98
CA CYS A 239 24.56 0.24 -3.23
C CYS A 239 25.12 -0.37 -4.52
N SER A 240 24.55 0.00 -5.67
CA SER A 240 25.20 -0.18 -6.97
C SER A 240 24.96 1.05 -7.84
N VAL A 241 25.69 2.12 -7.53
CA VAL A 241 25.96 3.27 -8.41
C VAL A 241 27.41 3.67 -8.21
#